data_AF-A0AAE7J8W2-F1
#
_entry.id   AF-A0AAE7J8W2-F1
#
_cell.length_a   1.000
_cell.length_b   1.000
_cell.length_c   1.000
_cell.angle_alpha   90.00
_cell.angle_beta   90.00
_cell.angle_gamma   90.00
#
_symmetry.space_group_name_H-M   'P 1'
#
loop_
_entity.id
_entity.type
_entity.pdbx_description
1 polymer ?
#
loop_
_entity_poly.entity_id
_entity_poly.type
_entity_poly.pdbx_seq_one_letter_code
_entity_poly.pdbx_strand_id
1 'polypeptide(L)'
;MATLTLHDVPDAVVARLEERARAHGRSLNHEVLAALECIAADPSPVEPPVPLPEDALHSIRATMARFPGSAQAAQQPRDPGEVRAELDVLARLRSQFKGPPLTSEEIIAAIGRDSHPPELDRFGYRINPES
;
A
#
# COMPACT_ATOMS: atom_id res chain seq x y z
N MET A 1 6.17 -32.58 -7.37
CA MET A 1 7.21 -31.61 -6.94
C MET A 1 6.61 -30.23 -7.02
N ALA A 2 6.66 -29.46 -5.93
CA ALA A 2 6.28 -28.05 -5.96
C ALA A 2 7.54 -27.20 -6.20
N THR A 3 7.44 -26.24 -7.11
CA THR A 3 8.52 -25.28 -7.39
C THR A 3 8.03 -23.91 -6.96
N LEU A 4 8.77 -23.26 -6.06
CA LEU A 4 8.47 -21.91 -5.58
C LEU A 4 9.48 -20.94 -6.20
N THR A 5 8.97 -19.88 -6.84
CA THR A 5 9.80 -18.79 -7.35
C THR A 5 9.53 -17.56 -6.49
N LEU A 6 10.59 -16.99 -5.92
CA LEU A 6 10.51 -15.78 -5.10
C LEU A 6 10.94 -14.59 -5.98
N HIS A 7 10.05 -13.63 -6.14
CA HIS A 7 10.33 -12.37 -6.83
C HIS A 7 10.48 -11.25 -5.80
N ASP A 8 11.21 -10.20 -6.17
CA ASP A 8 11.37 -8.98 -5.36
C ASP A 8 11.97 -9.21 -3.95
N VAL A 9 12.87 -10.19 -3.83
CA VAL A 9 13.60 -10.43 -2.58
C VAL A 9 14.67 -9.33 -2.41
N PRO A 10 14.70 -8.59 -1.30
CA PRO A 10 15.73 -7.57 -1.08
C PRO A 10 17.15 -8.16 -1.08
N ASP A 11 18.09 -7.47 -1.73
CA ASP A 11 19.49 -7.94 -1.86
C ASP A 11 20.14 -8.26 -0.50
N ALA A 12 19.83 -7.48 0.53
CA ALA A 12 20.32 -7.71 1.88
C ALA A 12 19.87 -9.07 2.46
N VAL A 13 18.67 -9.54 2.10
CA VAL A 13 18.15 -10.85 2.51
C VAL A 13 18.86 -11.96 1.76
N VAL A 14 19.08 -11.79 0.44
CA VAL A 14 19.82 -12.74 -0.39
C VAL A 14 21.25 -12.91 0.13
N ALA A 15 21.96 -11.81 0.38
CA ALA A 15 23.32 -11.83 0.90
C ALA A 15 23.44 -12.58 2.25
N ARG A 16 22.50 -12.33 3.17
CA ARG A 16 22.46 -13.04 4.46
C ARG A 16 22.18 -14.53 4.30
N LEU A 17 21.29 -14.91 3.38
CA LEU A 17 20.99 -16.32 3.10
C LEU A 17 22.20 -17.04 2.49
N GLU A 18 22.93 -16.39 1.59
CA GLU A 18 24.15 -16.94 1.02
C GLU A 18 25.25 -17.14 2.07
N GLU A 19 25.45 -16.14 2.94
CA GLU A 19 26.42 -16.24 4.03
C GLU A 19 26.08 -17.42 4.96
N ARG A 20 24.80 -17.55 5.33
CA ARG A 20 24.31 -18.64 6.17
C ARG A 20 24.45 -20.00 5.49
N ALA A 21 24.14 -20.08 4.19
CA ALA A 21 24.31 -21.30 3.41
C ALA A 21 25.79 -21.74 3.35
N ARG A 22 26.72 -20.80 3.16
CA ARG A 22 28.17 -21.09 3.22
C ARG A 22 28.60 -21.56 4.61
N ALA A 23 28.13 -20.91 5.68
CA ALA A 23 28.42 -21.30 7.05
C ALA A 23 27.94 -22.73 7.37
N HIS A 24 26.80 -23.14 6.82
CA HIS A 24 26.25 -24.48 6.99
C HIS A 24 26.78 -25.51 5.99
N GLY A 25 27.61 -25.11 5.02
CA GLY A 25 28.09 -25.99 3.94
C GLY A 25 26.98 -26.51 3.02
N ARG A 26 25.91 -25.72 2.84
CA ARG A 26 24.71 -26.08 2.07
C ARG A 26 24.57 -25.21 0.82
N SER A 27 23.78 -25.68 -0.14
CA SER A 27 23.35 -24.84 -1.27
C SER A 27 22.29 -23.85 -0.80
N LEU A 28 22.19 -22.70 -1.47
CA LEU A 28 21.21 -21.66 -1.15
C LEU A 28 19.77 -22.20 -1.13
N ASN A 29 19.40 -23.03 -2.12
CA ASN A 29 18.07 -23.65 -2.16
C ASN A 29 17.80 -24.54 -0.95
N HIS A 30 18.79 -25.30 -0.50
CA HIS A 30 18.63 -26.18 0.67
C HIS A 30 18.55 -25.36 1.96
N GLU A 31 19.25 -24.23 2.03
CA GLU A 31 19.16 -23.31 3.15
C GLU A 31 17.81 -22.60 3.22
N VAL A 32 17.25 -22.20 2.08
CA VAL A 32 15.89 -21.62 1.99
C VAL A 32 14.84 -22.65 2.42
N LEU A 33 14.94 -23.89 1.94
CA LEU A 33 14.03 -24.97 2.38
C LEU A 33 14.13 -25.21 3.88
N ALA A 34 15.35 -25.35 4.42
CA ALA A 34 15.55 -25.54 5.86
C ALA A 34 14.98 -24.36 6.67
N ALA A 35 15.13 -23.12 6.20
CA ALA A 35 14.54 -21.96 6.85
C ALA A 35 13.01 -22.03 6.90
N LEU A 36 12.37 -22.39 5.78
CA LEU A 36 10.93 -22.52 5.69
C LEU A 36 10.40 -23.68 6.54
N GLU A 37 11.11 -24.81 6.57
CA GLU A 37 10.79 -25.97 7.41
C GLU A 37 10.89 -25.63 8.90
N CYS A 38 11.92 -24.89 9.32
CA CYS A 38 12.03 -24.42 10.70
C CYS A 38 10.87 -23.51 11.10
N ILE A 39 10.47 -22.57 10.24
CA ILE A 39 9.32 -21.68 10.50
C ILE A 39 8.00 -22.47 10.53
N ALA A 40 7.85 -23.48 9.67
CA ALA A 40 6.66 -24.33 9.65
C ALA A 40 6.58 -25.25 10.87
N ALA A 41 7.72 -25.70 11.39
CA ALA A 41 7.81 -26.57 12.56
C ALA A 41 7.55 -25.82 13.88
N ASP A 42 7.98 -24.56 13.96
CA ASP A 42 7.71 -23.68 15.09
C ASP A 42 7.15 -22.36 14.56
N PRO A 43 5.83 -22.30 14.26
CA PRO A 43 5.19 -21.05 13.93
C PRO A 43 5.18 -20.20 15.19
N SER A 44 6.25 -19.42 15.38
CA SER A 44 6.32 -18.44 16.45
C SER A 44 4.99 -17.69 16.47
N PRO A 45 4.26 -17.67 17.60
CA PRO A 45 3.01 -16.94 17.69
C PRO A 45 3.32 -15.51 17.26
N VAL A 46 2.66 -15.03 16.20
CA VAL A 46 2.68 -13.62 15.87
C VAL A 46 2.27 -12.91 17.15
N GLU A 47 3.23 -12.26 17.80
CA GLU A 47 3.00 -11.55 19.04
C GLU A 47 1.82 -10.60 18.77
N PRO A 48 0.75 -10.65 19.57
CA PRO A 48 -0.38 -9.77 19.34
C PRO A 48 0.16 -8.34 19.27
N PRO A 49 -0.28 -7.54 18.29
CA PRO A 49 0.24 -6.20 18.10
C PRO A 49 0.17 -5.46 19.44
N VAL A 50 1.29 -4.82 19.82
CA VAL A 50 1.39 -4.03 21.05
C VAL A 50 0.14 -3.17 21.17
N PRO A 51 -0.60 -3.23 22.29
CA PRO A 51 -1.84 -2.48 22.43
C PRO A 51 -1.53 -1.00 22.21
N LEU A 52 -2.13 -0.44 21.16
CA LEU A 52 -2.00 0.96 20.84
C LEU A 52 -2.63 1.77 21.99
N PRO A 53 -2.04 2.92 22.38
CA PRO A 53 -2.65 3.81 23.35
C PRO A 53 -4.03 4.28 22.85
N GLU A 54 -4.98 4.48 23.76
CA GLU A 54 -6.37 4.85 23.44
C GLU A 54 -6.46 6.10 22.54
N ASP A 55 -5.55 7.07 22.71
CA ASP A 55 -5.50 8.28 21.87
C ASP A 55 -5.18 7.97 20.40
N ALA A 56 -4.32 6.98 20.15
CA ALA A 56 -4.00 6.52 18.81
C ALA A 56 -5.20 5.78 18.20
N LEU A 57 -5.87 4.94 18.98
CA LEU A 57 -7.10 4.25 18.56
C LEU A 57 -8.23 5.25 18.25
N HIS A 58 -8.36 6.30 19.05
CA HIS A 58 -9.35 7.37 18.82
C HIS A 58 -9.06 8.11 17.50
N SER A 59 -7.81 8.44 17.25
CA SER A 59 -7.37 9.11 16.01
C SER A 59 -7.59 8.22 14.78
N ILE A 60 -7.32 6.92 14.88
CA ILE A 60 -7.59 5.95 13.81
C ILE A 60 -9.10 5.86 13.56
N ARG A 61 -9.92 5.73 14.61
CA ARG A 61 -11.39 5.68 14.47
C ARG A 61 -11.95 6.96 13.83
N ALA A 62 -11.46 8.13 14.22
CA ALA A 62 -11.86 9.40 13.63
C ALA A 62 -11.49 9.48 12.13
N THR A 63 -10.30 8.98 11.78
CA THR A 63 -9.84 8.92 10.39
C THR A 63 -10.67 7.94 9.56
N MET A 64 -10.97 6.76 10.10
CA MET A 64 -11.81 5.76 9.44
C MET A 64 -13.25 6.24 9.25
N ALA A 65 -13.82 6.94 10.24
CA ALA A 65 -15.16 7.52 10.13
C ALA A 65 -15.26 8.58 9.02
N ARG A 66 -14.15 9.28 8.73
CA ARG A 66 -14.07 10.25 7.63
C ARG A 66 -14.00 9.58 6.25
N PHE A 67 -13.55 8.33 6.17
CA PHE A 67 -13.37 7.58 4.92
C PHE A 67 -13.97 6.17 5.02
N PRO A 68 -15.31 6.04 5.11
CA PRO A 68 -15.98 4.77 5.39
C PRO A 68 -15.73 3.68 4.33
N GLY A 69 -15.39 4.06 3.09
CA GLY A 69 -15.10 3.10 2.02
C GLY A 69 -13.80 2.31 2.18
N SER A 70 -12.85 2.80 3.00
CA SER A 70 -11.55 2.15 3.18
C SER A 70 -11.63 0.89 4.06
N ALA A 71 -12.49 0.90 5.07
CA ALA A 71 -12.74 -0.25 5.93
C ALA A 71 -13.45 -1.41 5.19
N GLN A 72 -14.32 -1.08 4.23
CA GLN A 72 -15.08 -2.05 3.43
C GLN A 72 -14.21 -2.72 2.36
N ALA A 73 -13.24 -2.00 1.78
CA ALA A 73 -12.33 -2.53 0.77
C ALA A 73 -11.41 -3.66 1.30
N ALA A 74 -11.10 -3.65 2.59
CA ALA A 74 -10.22 -4.64 3.21
C ALA A 74 -10.91 -5.97 3.58
N GLN A 75 -12.25 -6.02 3.59
CA GLN A 75 -13.01 -7.14 4.19
C GLN A 75 -13.67 -8.06 3.16
N GLN A 76 -13.75 -7.69 1.89
CA GLN A 76 -14.35 -8.53 0.86
C GLN A 76 -13.28 -9.27 0.07
N PRO A 77 -13.28 -10.62 0.06
CA PRO A 77 -12.44 -11.37 -0.88
C PRO A 77 -12.88 -10.98 -2.30
N ARG A 78 -12.02 -10.24 -3.00
CA ARG A 78 -12.27 -9.84 -4.39
C ARG A 78 -12.03 -11.03 -5.31
N ASP A 79 -12.90 -11.20 -6.30
CA ASP A 79 -12.69 -12.19 -7.32
C ASP A 79 -11.44 -11.84 -8.16
N PRO A 80 -10.51 -12.78 -8.38
CA PRO A 80 -9.29 -12.51 -9.15
C PRO A 80 -9.57 -12.10 -10.60
N GLY A 81 -10.70 -12.48 -11.19
CA GLY A 81 -11.13 -12.03 -12.51
C GLY A 81 -11.53 -10.56 -12.53
N GLU A 82 -12.26 -10.10 -11.51
CA GLU A 82 -12.62 -8.69 -11.33
C GLU A 82 -11.38 -7.80 -11.12
N VAL A 83 -10.43 -8.25 -10.28
CA VAL A 83 -9.17 -7.54 -10.05
C VAL A 83 -8.39 -7.39 -11.36
N ARG A 84 -8.36 -8.44 -12.19
CA ARG A 84 -7.67 -8.40 -13.48
C ARG A 84 -8.31 -7.42 -14.46
N ALA A 85 -9.65 -7.40 -14.53
CA ALA A 85 -10.38 -6.43 -15.34
C ALA A 85 -10.15 -4.98 -14.87
N GLU A 86 -10.09 -4.75 -13.55
CA GLU A 86 -9.78 -3.44 -12.96
C GLU A 86 -8.36 -2.99 -13.33
N LEU A 87 -7.38 -3.89 -13.27
CA LEU A 87 -6.00 -3.62 -13.69
C LEU A 87 -5.89 -3.27 -15.18
N ASP A 88 -6.64 -3.94 -16.06
CA ASP A 88 -6.67 -3.64 -17.49
C ASP A 88 -7.26 -2.23 -17.76
N VAL A 89 -8.32 -1.85 -17.04
CA VAL A 89 -8.90 -0.50 -17.11
C VAL A 89 -7.88 0.55 -16.64
N LEU A 90 -7.18 0.31 -15.53
CA LEU A 90 -6.14 1.20 -15.01
C LEU A 90 -4.96 1.31 -15.96
N ALA A 91 -4.52 0.21 -16.58
CA ALA A 91 -3.48 0.22 -17.59
C ALA A 91 -3.88 1.06 -18.81
N ARG A 92 -5.15 0.96 -19.24
CA ARG A 92 -5.70 1.79 -20.32
C ARG A 92 -5.77 3.26 -19.93
N LEU A 93 -6.21 3.60 -18.73
CA LEU A 93 -6.23 4.97 -18.20
C LEU A 93 -4.81 5.55 -18.14
N ARG A 94 -3.86 4.80 -17.58
CA ARG A 94 -2.45 5.20 -17.51
C ARG A 94 -1.85 5.44 -18.90
N SER A 95 -2.27 4.67 -19.91
CA SER A 95 -1.82 4.87 -21.30
C SER A 95 -2.27 6.20 -21.92
N GLN A 96 -3.39 6.76 -21.43
CA GLN A 96 -3.94 8.04 -21.88
C GLN A 96 -3.21 9.25 -21.27
N PHE A 97 -2.67 9.10 -20.06
CA PHE A 97 -1.88 10.14 -19.41
C PHE A 97 -0.41 10.03 -19.82
N LYS A 98 -0.03 10.80 -20.85
CA LYS A 98 1.37 10.99 -21.24
C LYS A 98 1.88 12.30 -20.68
N GLY A 99 2.57 12.24 -19.55
CA GLY A 99 3.18 13.41 -18.93
C GLY A 99 4.17 13.00 -17.84
N PRO A 100 5.05 13.91 -17.42
CA PRO A 100 5.85 13.71 -16.22
C PRO A 100 4.92 13.48 -15.02
N PRO A 101 5.36 12.70 -14.01
CA PRO A 101 4.59 12.57 -12.78
C PRO A 101 4.34 13.95 -12.18
N LEU A 102 3.13 14.16 -11.65
CA LEU A 102 2.80 15.37 -10.90
C LEU A 102 3.79 15.53 -9.75
N THR A 103 4.35 16.72 -9.65
CA THR A 103 5.18 17.11 -8.52
C THR A 103 4.32 17.30 -7.27
N SER A 104 4.93 17.15 -6.08
CA SER A 104 4.25 17.40 -4.81
C SER A 104 3.66 18.82 -4.76
N GLU A 105 4.34 19.79 -5.35
CA GLU A 105 3.88 21.20 -5.42
C GLU A 105 2.60 21.34 -6.27
N GLU A 106 2.53 20.68 -7.43
CA GLU A 106 1.33 20.67 -8.27
C GLU A 106 0.15 19.98 -7.60
N ILE A 107 0.39 18.89 -6.86
CA ILE A 107 -0.63 18.19 -6.09
C ILE A 107 -1.17 19.08 -4.97
N ILE A 108 -0.29 19.73 -4.20
CA ILE A 108 -0.67 20.64 -3.12
C ILE A 108 -1.45 21.85 -3.69
N ALA A 109 -1.01 22.41 -4.81
CA ALA A 109 -1.69 23.52 -5.47
C ALA A 109 -3.09 23.13 -5.99
N ALA A 110 -3.25 21.91 -6.52
CA ALA A 110 -4.55 21.41 -6.97
C ALA A 110 -5.53 21.19 -5.81
N ILE A 111 -5.07 20.56 -4.72
CA ILE A 111 -5.86 20.36 -3.49
C ILE A 111 -6.27 21.71 -2.88
N GLY A 112 -5.36 22.69 -2.90
CA GLY A 112 -5.63 24.06 -2.43
C GLY A 112 -6.73 24.77 -3.22
N ARG A 113 -6.81 24.58 -4.54
CA ARG A 113 -7.89 25.15 -5.37
C ARG A 113 -9.26 24.57 -5.05
N ASP A 114 -9.35 23.26 -4.87
CA ASP A 114 -10.63 22.60 -4.54
C ASP A 114 -11.09 22.85 -3.09
N SER A 115 -10.16 23.30 -2.23
CA SER A 115 -10.44 23.63 -0.83
C SER A 115 -10.97 25.05 -0.61
N HIS A 116 -11.11 25.87 -1.66
CA HIS A 116 -11.75 27.18 -1.59
C HIS A 116 -13.06 27.14 -2.39
N PRO A 117 -14.23 27.00 -1.72
CA PRO A 117 -15.49 27.30 -2.40
C PRO A 117 -15.41 28.74 -2.94
N PRO A 118 -16.01 29.05 -4.11
CA PRO A 118 -16.05 30.42 -4.58
C PRO A 118 -16.66 31.29 -3.48
N GLU A 119 -16.03 32.42 -3.15
CA GLU A 119 -16.65 33.39 -2.25
C GLU A 119 -17.97 33.82 -2.88
N LEU A 120 -19.05 33.39 -2.25
CA LEU A 120 -20.40 33.81 -2.55
C LEU A 120 -20.69 35.01 -1.66
N ASP A 121 -21.15 36.11 -2.24
CA ASP A 121 -21.74 37.19 -1.46
C ASP A 121 -22.96 36.66 -0.67
N ARG A 122 -23.46 37.42 0.31
CA ARG A 122 -24.63 37.10 1.15
C ARG A 122 -25.88 36.71 0.35
N PHE A 123 -25.91 37.02 -0.95
CA PHE A 123 -26.96 36.70 -1.90
C PHE A 123 -26.65 35.54 -2.87
N GLY A 124 -25.53 34.83 -2.71
CA GLY A 124 -25.20 33.64 -3.50
C GLY A 124 -24.56 33.91 -4.87
N TYR A 125 -24.10 35.14 -5.14
CA TYR A 125 -23.42 35.48 -6.39
C TYR A 125 -21.90 35.36 -6.24
N ARG A 126 -21.23 34.85 -7.29
CA ARG A 126 -19.76 34.79 -7.36
C ARG A 126 -19.18 36.20 -7.32
N ILE A 127 -18.31 36.47 -6.35
CA ILE A 127 -17.52 37.70 -6.32
C ILE A 127 -16.36 37.50 -7.31
N ASN A 128 -16.43 38.11 -8.50
CA ASN A 128 -15.27 38.14 -9.40
C ASN A 128 -14.29 39.20 -8.90
N PRO A 129 -13.01 38.87 -8.67
CA PRO A 129 -12.01 39.84 -8.26
C PRO A 129 -11.41 40.53 -9.48
N GLU A 130 -12.19 41.30 -10.23
CA GLU A 130 -11.67 42.24 -11.24
C GLU A 130 -12.49 43.53 -11.27
N SER A 131 -12.03 44.53 -10.50
CA SER A 131 -12.04 45.97 -10.82
C SER A 131 -11.07 46.71 -9.90
#